data_AF-A0AAU3UNB8-F1
#
_entry.id   AF-A0AAU3UNB8-F1
#
_cell.length_a   1.000
_cell.length_b   1.000
_cell.length_c   1.000
_cell.angle_alpha   90.00
_cell.angle_beta   90.00
_cell.angle_gamma   90.00
#
_symmetry.space_group_name_H-M   'P 1'
#
loop_
_entity.id
_entity.type
_entity.pdbx_description
1 polymer ?
#
loop_
_entity_poly.entity_id
_entity_poly.type
_entity_poly.pdbx_seq_one_letter_code
_entity_poly.pdbx_strand_id
1 'polypeptide(L)'
;MTEFSHSGIPEQRDRIDPSTLPPADSVATVIVALGSDPGAERLAAVLLLAWYLRAEPDEPTFESTLTDRLRSAATEPGVRQVHVCVVAGVIDDEAAAVWALTRVAAVTDAFAADHTAPSCDEIAYRATLITERAFTLPGATTRPVTAQAALAGARRALLALQPRLRWRLIDIEPGIALIDLVTEMAVPDAFSCNEILLRSGQRWAPTTVRSPAGPRVPGGNG
;
A
#
# COMPACT_ATOMS: atom_id res chain seq x y z
N MET A 1 -24.52 -10.38 21.03
CA MET A 1 -23.46 -10.49 20.03
C MET A 1 -24.09 -10.19 18.69
N THR A 2 -23.85 -9.00 18.16
CA THR A 2 -24.47 -8.51 16.92
C THR A 2 -23.57 -8.92 15.77
N GLU A 3 -24.06 -9.76 14.87
CA GLU A 3 -23.32 -10.12 13.66
C GLU A 3 -23.42 -8.96 12.67
N PHE A 4 -22.26 -8.41 12.31
CA PHE A 4 -22.16 -7.33 11.33
C PHE A 4 -21.69 -7.92 9.99
N SER A 5 -22.58 -7.98 9.01
CA SER A 5 -22.19 -8.27 7.63
C SER A 5 -21.64 -7.01 6.97
N HIS A 6 -20.40 -7.08 6.49
CA HIS A 6 -19.71 -5.99 5.82
C HIS A 6 -19.84 -6.16 4.30
N SER A 7 -20.94 -5.67 3.70
CA SER A 7 -21.03 -5.56 2.24
C SER A 7 -20.81 -4.10 1.83
N GLY A 8 -19.55 -3.69 1.74
CA GLY A 8 -19.20 -2.37 1.21
C GLY A 8 -19.29 -2.37 -0.31
N ILE A 9 -20.12 -1.49 -0.89
CA ILE A 9 -20.07 -1.19 -2.33
C ILE A 9 -18.95 -0.15 -2.50
N PRO A 10 -17.94 -0.40 -3.36
CA PRO A 10 -16.92 0.61 -3.66
C PRO A 10 -17.56 1.87 -4.26
N GLU A 11 -17.14 3.03 -3.78
CA GLU A 11 -17.56 4.33 -4.30
C GLU A 11 -16.49 4.90 -5.23
N GLN A 12 -16.94 5.44 -6.37
CA GLN A 12 -16.06 6.18 -7.26
C GLN A 12 -15.61 7.49 -6.60
N ARG A 13 -14.34 7.83 -6.77
CA ARG A 13 -13.69 9.04 -6.26
C ARG A 13 -13.29 9.94 -7.41
N ASP A 14 -13.24 11.24 -7.14
CA ASP A 14 -12.77 12.23 -8.10
C ASP A 14 -11.31 11.99 -8.49
N ARG A 15 -10.96 12.38 -9.72
CA ARG A 15 -9.57 12.35 -10.18
C ARG A 15 -8.73 13.31 -9.35
N ILE A 16 -7.50 12.91 -9.08
CA ILE A 16 -6.52 13.78 -8.41
C ILE A 16 -6.13 14.89 -9.37
N ASP A 17 -6.17 16.13 -8.87
CA ASP A 17 -5.55 17.26 -9.54
C ASP A 17 -4.04 17.28 -9.21
N PRO A 18 -3.16 17.03 -10.19
CA PRO A 18 -1.73 16.98 -9.95
C PRO A 18 -1.15 18.30 -9.42
N SER A 19 -1.80 19.43 -9.67
CA SER A 19 -1.36 20.74 -9.18
C SER A 19 -1.50 20.91 -7.66
N THR A 20 -2.29 20.04 -7.01
CA THR A 20 -2.48 20.02 -5.55
C THR A 20 -1.49 19.10 -4.83
N LEU A 21 -0.65 18.38 -5.57
CA LEU A 21 0.28 17.41 -5.00
C LEU A 21 1.56 18.08 -4.49
N PRO A 22 2.22 17.49 -3.47
CA PRO A 22 3.51 17.97 -3.01
C PRO A 22 4.57 17.93 -4.12
N PRO A 23 5.58 18.80 -4.05
CA PRO A 23 6.75 18.74 -4.94
C PRO A 23 7.42 17.35 -4.88
N ALA A 24 7.72 16.77 -6.05
CA ALA A 24 8.26 15.42 -6.16
C ALA A 24 9.67 15.28 -5.54
N ASP A 25 10.43 16.37 -5.45
CA ASP A 25 11.76 16.44 -4.84
C ASP A 25 11.74 16.42 -3.30
N SER A 26 10.57 16.58 -2.67
CA SER A 26 10.42 16.51 -1.21
C SER A 26 10.20 15.08 -0.69
N VAL A 27 10.05 14.09 -1.58
CA VAL A 27 9.73 12.70 -1.24
C VAL A 27 10.77 11.75 -1.83
N ALA A 28 11.49 11.05 -0.96
CA ALA A 28 12.33 9.91 -1.33
C ALA A 28 11.53 8.62 -1.25
N THR A 29 11.62 7.76 -2.27
CA THR A 29 10.87 6.49 -2.33
C THR A 29 11.80 5.29 -2.34
N VAL A 30 11.63 4.38 -1.39
CA VAL A 30 12.28 3.06 -1.42
C VAL A 30 11.25 2.05 -1.95
N ILE A 31 11.49 1.54 -3.16
CA ILE A 31 10.64 0.56 -3.82
C ILE A 31 11.14 -0.85 -3.49
N VAL A 32 10.22 -1.69 -3.00
CA VAL A 32 10.47 -3.08 -2.68
C VAL A 32 9.62 -3.98 -3.56
N ALA A 33 10.24 -4.78 -4.43
CA ALA A 33 9.52 -5.78 -5.22
C ALA A 33 9.28 -7.06 -4.42
N LEU A 34 8.04 -7.56 -4.43
CA LEU A 34 7.69 -8.91 -3.99
C LEU A 34 7.37 -9.77 -5.21
N GLY A 35 8.06 -10.90 -5.35
CA GLY A 35 7.89 -11.82 -6.48
C GLY A 35 8.41 -11.28 -7.81
N SER A 36 8.06 -11.96 -8.91
CA SER A 36 8.62 -11.72 -10.23
C SER A 36 7.72 -10.80 -11.07
N ASP A 37 8.07 -9.52 -11.20
CA ASP A 37 7.51 -8.63 -12.21
C ASP A 37 8.43 -7.41 -12.41
N PRO A 38 8.65 -6.93 -13.65
CA PRO A 38 9.41 -5.71 -13.92
C PRO A 38 8.72 -4.40 -13.51
N GLY A 39 7.47 -4.41 -13.04
CA GLY A 39 6.69 -3.22 -12.70
C GLY A 39 7.31 -2.38 -11.59
N ALA A 40 7.89 -3.01 -10.58
CA ALA A 40 8.61 -2.31 -9.51
C ALA A 40 9.84 -1.56 -10.03
N GLU A 41 10.59 -2.16 -10.95
CA GLU A 41 11.77 -1.54 -11.57
C GLU A 41 11.36 -0.40 -12.51
N ARG A 42 10.32 -0.59 -13.33
CA ARG A 42 9.76 0.48 -14.18
C ARG A 42 9.26 1.65 -13.36
N LEU A 43 8.63 1.39 -12.21
CA LEU A 43 8.19 2.44 -11.29
C LEU A 43 9.38 3.20 -10.70
N ALA A 44 10.44 2.50 -10.31
CA ALA A 44 11.66 3.15 -9.82
C ALA A 44 12.31 4.05 -10.87
N ALA A 45 12.31 3.61 -12.14
CA ALA A 45 12.93 4.34 -13.25
C ALA A 45 12.27 5.70 -13.59
N VAL A 46 11.05 5.96 -13.13
CA VAL A 46 10.33 7.21 -13.41
C VAL A 46 10.22 8.16 -12.22
N LEU A 47 10.63 7.73 -11.03
CA LEU A 47 10.63 8.55 -9.83
C LEU A 47 11.95 9.29 -9.70
N LEU A 48 11.90 10.54 -9.24
CA LEU A 48 13.08 11.42 -9.14
C LEU A 48 14.09 10.93 -8.10
N LEU A 49 13.62 10.57 -6.91
CA LEU A 49 14.43 10.11 -5.78
C LEU A 49 13.98 8.70 -5.38
N ALA A 50 14.46 7.69 -6.11
CA ALA A 50 14.05 6.31 -5.88
C ALA A 50 15.22 5.33 -5.72
N TRP A 51 15.02 4.39 -4.79
CA TRP A 51 15.89 3.23 -4.60
C TRP A 51 15.07 1.97 -4.83
N TYR A 52 15.62 1.01 -5.56
CA TYR A 52 14.98 -0.26 -5.84
C TYR A 52 15.67 -1.39 -5.07
N LEU A 53 14.89 -2.27 -4.44
CA LEU A 53 15.35 -3.57 -4.00
C LEU A 53 14.27 -4.64 -4.25
N ARG A 54 14.73 -5.88 -4.39
CA ARG A 54 13.88 -7.07 -4.48
C ARG A 54 13.92 -7.80 -3.14
N ALA A 55 12.76 -8.14 -2.60
CA ALA A 55 12.68 -8.95 -1.39
C ALA A 55 12.63 -10.43 -1.79
N GLU A 56 13.75 -11.10 -1.60
CA GLU A 56 13.80 -12.56 -1.69
C GLU A 56 13.52 -13.15 -0.29
N PRO A 57 12.61 -14.15 -0.17
CA PRO A 57 12.18 -14.68 1.12
C PRO A 57 13.33 -15.13 2.04
N ASP A 58 14.38 -15.69 1.44
CA ASP A 58 15.51 -16.31 2.14
C ASP A 58 16.80 -15.48 2.07
N GLU A 59 16.76 -14.25 1.56
CA GLU A 59 17.96 -13.40 1.49
C GLU A 59 18.37 -12.92 2.90
N PRO A 60 19.55 -13.34 3.41
CA PRO A 60 19.97 -13.05 4.77
C PRO A 60 20.39 -11.59 4.99
N THR A 61 20.70 -10.86 3.91
CA THR A 61 21.13 -9.44 3.99
C THR A 61 20.01 -8.46 3.68
N PHE A 62 18.77 -8.93 3.54
CA PHE A 62 17.64 -8.11 3.13
C PHE A 62 17.38 -6.95 4.10
N GLU A 63 17.32 -7.22 5.41
CA GLU A 63 17.00 -6.21 6.42
C GLU A 63 18.07 -5.12 6.52
N SER A 64 19.36 -5.50 6.46
CA SER A 64 20.46 -4.53 6.46
C SER A 64 20.45 -3.70 5.18
N THR A 65 20.23 -4.33 4.03
CA THR A 65 20.13 -3.63 2.74
C THR A 65 18.97 -2.64 2.73
N LEU A 66 17.78 -3.04 3.20
CA LEU A 66 16.62 -2.17 3.31
C LEU A 66 16.89 -1.00 4.26
N THR A 67 17.52 -1.26 5.41
CA THR A 67 17.93 -0.21 6.37
C THR A 67 18.87 0.81 5.73
N ASP A 68 19.86 0.35 4.95
CA ASP A 68 20.79 1.25 4.28
C ASP A 68 20.12 2.09 3.18
N ARG A 69 19.12 1.54 2.47
CA ARG A 69 18.29 2.30 1.52
C ARG A 69 17.44 3.35 2.24
N LEU A 70 16.81 3.00 3.35
CA LEU A 70 16.02 3.92 4.16
C LEU A 70 16.89 5.06 4.70
N ARG A 71 18.11 4.75 5.19
CA ARG A 71 19.08 5.75 5.63
C ARG A 71 19.46 6.68 4.49
N SER A 72 19.82 6.13 3.33
CA SER A 72 20.19 6.94 2.16
C SER A 72 19.06 7.90 1.76
N ALA A 73 17.82 7.40 1.70
CA ALA A 73 16.63 8.19 1.42
C ALA A 73 16.38 9.30 2.45
N ALA A 74 16.54 9.00 3.75
CA ALA A 74 16.35 9.96 4.82
C ALA A 74 17.42 11.07 4.87
N THR A 75 18.63 10.78 4.38
CA THR A 75 19.74 11.76 4.38
C THR A 75 19.80 12.63 3.12
N GLU A 76 18.92 12.39 2.14
CA GLU A 76 18.91 13.14 0.89
C GLU A 76 18.50 14.61 1.13
N PRO A 77 19.28 15.59 0.65
CA PRO A 77 18.97 17.01 0.86
C PRO A 77 17.59 17.42 0.35
N GLY A 78 16.81 18.09 1.19
CA GLY A 78 15.48 18.60 0.84
C GLY A 78 14.34 17.60 1.01
N VAL A 79 14.64 16.33 1.29
CA VAL A 79 13.62 15.32 1.61
C VAL A 79 12.96 15.63 2.94
N ARG A 80 11.63 15.59 2.93
CA ARG A 80 10.77 15.75 4.12
C ARG A 80 9.97 14.50 4.42
N GLN A 81 9.96 13.55 3.49
CA GLN A 81 9.20 12.32 3.62
C GLN A 81 9.93 11.15 2.96
N VAL A 82 10.04 10.04 3.67
CA VAL A 82 10.46 8.75 3.13
C VAL A 82 9.22 7.87 2.91
N HIS A 83 9.05 7.42 1.67
CA HIS A 83 7.96 6.57 1.25
C HIS A 83 8.48 5.17 0.93
N VAL A 84 8.04 4.16 1.67
CA VAL A 84 8.30 2.76 1.32
C VAL A 84 7.16 2.25 0.45
N CYS A 85 7.47 1.89 -0.79
CA CYS A 85 6.52 1.40 -1.76
C CYS A 85 6.78 -0.07 -2.08
N VAL A 86 5.95 -0.96 -1.54
CA VAL A 86 6.00 -2.39 -1.80
C VAL A 86 5.15 -2.70 -3.02
N VAL A 87 5.72 -3.35 -4.03
CA VAL A 87 5.04 -3.69 -5.29
C VAL A 87 4.96 -5.20 -5.42
N ALA A 88 3.75 -5.74 -5.40
CA ALA A 88 3.50 -7.16 -5.58
C ALA A 88 3.44 -7.51 -7.09
N GLY A 89 4.41 -8.28 -7.55
CA GLY A 89 4.48 -8.83 -8.90
C GLY A 89 3.75 -10.18 -9.04
N VAL A 90 4.30 -11.09 -9.83
CA VAL A 90 3.85 -12.49 -9.87
C VAL A 90 4.35 -13.22 -8.63
N ILE A 91 3.43 -13.76 -7.85
CA ILE A 91 3.70 -14.46 -6.59
C ILE A 91 3.45 -15.96 -6.76
N ASP A 92 4.50 -16.76 -6.62
CA ASP A 92 4.41 -18.23 -6.69
C ASP A 92 4.08 -18.86 -5.33
N ASP A 93 4.54 -18.23 -4.24
CA ASP A 93 4.29 -18.65 -2.86
C ASP A 93 3.70 -17.48 -2.06
N GLU A 94 2.40 -17.57 -1.79
CA GLU A 94 1.64 -16.56 -1.04
C GLU A 94 2.16 -16.40 0.40
N ALA A 95 2.50 -17.49 1.07
CA ALA A 95 2.96 -17.45 2.46
C ALA A 95 4.33 -16.79 2.54
N ALA A 96 5.24 -17.14 1.62
CA ALA A 96 6.54 -16.50 1.52
C ALA A 96 6.45 -15.00 1.19
N ALA A 97 5.52 -14.60 0.32
CA ALA A 97 5.30 -13.18 -0.01
C ALA A 97 4.73 -12.39 1.18
N VAL A 98 3.77 -12.96 1.91
CA VAL A 98 3.24 -12.36 3.15
C VAL A 98 4.35 -12.24 4.19
N TRP A 99 5.19 -13.27 4.35
CA TRP A 99 6.35 -13.21 5.23
C TRP A 99 7.33 -12.10 4.83
N ALA A 100 7.69 -11.99 3.54
CA ALA A 100 8.54 -10.92 3.04
C ALA A 100 7.95 -9.53 3.31
N LEU A 101 6.63 -9.34 3.13
CA LEU A 101 5.95 -8.10 3.49
C LEU A 101 6.08 -7.78 4.98
N THR A 102 5.97 -8.78 5.87
CA THR A 102 6.16 -8.56 7.31
C THR A 102 7.60 -8.15 7.67
N ARG A 103 8.60 -8.71 6.97
CA ARG A 103 10.02 -8.29 7.14
C ARG A 103 10.21 -6.83 6.74
N VAL A 104 9.67 -6.41 5.58
CA VAL A 104 9.69 -5.00 5.14
C VAL A 104 9.05 -4.10 6.18
N ALA A 105 7.87 -4.49 6.66
CA ALA A 105 7.11 -3.72 7.62
C ALA A 105 7.86 -3.57 8.95
N ALA A 106 8.48 -4.63 9.46
CA ALA A 106 9.23 -4.61 10.70
C ALA A 106 10.46 -3.70 10.62
N VAL A 107 11.26 -3.81 9.54
CA VAL A 107 12.44 -2.96 9.33
C VAL A 107 12.05 -1.50 9.19
N THR A 108 11.01 -1.21 8.41
CA THR A 108 10.56 0.16 8.16
C THR A 108 10.05 0.82 9.44
N ASP A 109 9.25 0.10 10.26
CA ASP A 109 8.70 0.64 11.50
C ASP A 109 9.78 0.85 12.55
N ALA A 110 10.73 -0.09 12.69
CA ALA A 110 11.89 0.08 13.56
C ALA A 110 12.75 1.28 13.14
N PHE A 111 13.05 1.41 11.85
CA PHE A 111 13.81 2.54 11.33
C PHE A 111 13.09 3.87 11.58
N ALA A 112 11.79 3.95 11.30
CA ALA A 112 10.99 5.14 11.56
C ALA A 112 10.93 5.47 13.07
N ALA A 113 10.87 4.46 13.94
CA ALA A 113 10.86 4.66 15.38
C ALA A 113 12.12 5.36 15.90
N ASP A 114 13.28 5.02 15.34
CA ASP A 114 14.57 5.60 15.72
C ASP A 114 14.78 7.04 15.22
N HIS A 115 14.03 7.47 14.19
CA HIS A 115 14.26 8.74 13.48
C HIS A 115 13.18 9.81 13.71
N THR A 116 12.10 9.52 14.43
CA THR A 116 11.08 10.53 14.83
C THR A 116 11.34 11.09 16.24
N ALA A 117 12.60 11.23 16.65
CA ALA A 117 12.96 11.88 17.92
C ALA A 117 12.72 13.41 17.82
N PRO A 118 12.51 14.13 18.94
CA PRO A 118 11.88 15.48 18.96
C PRO A 118 12.76 16.66 18.49
N SER A 119 13.66 16.46 17.52
CA SER A 119 14.35 17.55 16.83
C SER A 119 13.52 18.10 15.67
N CYS A 120 13.61 19.40 15.41
CA CYS A 120 12.74 20.20 14.53
C CYS A 120 12.71 19.84 13.03
N ASP A 121 13.46 18.84 12.56
CA ASP A 121 13.47 18.37 11.17
C ASP A 121 12.89 16.95 11.07
N GLU A 122 11.64 16.75 11.52
CA GLU A 122 11.00 15.44 11.54
C GLU A 122 10.68 14.97 10.11
N ILE A 123 11.37 13.92 9.66
CA ILE A 123 11.06 13.24 8.41
C ILE A 123 9.80 12.39 8.62
N ALA A 124 8.79 12.59 7.78
CA ALA A 124 7.60 11.76 7.78
C ALA A 124 7.89 10.40 7.12
N TYR A 125 7.37 9.32 7.70
CA TYR A 125 7.48 7.97 7.14
C TYR A 125 6.11 7.46 6.73
N ARG A 126 5.98 6.93 5.51
CA ARG A 126 4.77 6.25 5.07
C ARG A 126 5.06 5.01 4.25
N ALA A 127 4.12 4.08 4.23
CA ALA A 127 4.20 2.85 3.48
C ALA A 127 3.02 2.66 2.53
N THR A 128 3.24 2.09 1.35
CA THR A 128 2.19 1.74 0.40
C THR A 128 2.44 0.35 -0.15
N LEU A 129 1.41 -0.48 -0.15
CA LEU A 129 1.38 -1.73 -0.89
C LEU A 129 0.65 -1.50 -2.21
N ILE A 130 1.28 -1.87 -3.32
CA ILE A 130 0.68 -1.91 -4.65
C ILE A 130 0.41 -3.37 -4.98
N THR A 131 -0.84 -3.69 -5.30
CA THR A 131 -1.29 -5.02 -5.74
C THR A 131 -1.90 -4.93 -7.11
N GLU A 132 -1.89 -6.03 -7.87
CA GLU A 132 -2.64 -6.13 -9.12
C GLU A 132 -3.81 -7.11 -8.95
N ARG A 133 -5.05 -6.62 -9.12
CA ARG A 133 -6.28 -7.41 -9.00
C ARG A 133 -6.43 -8.17 -7.66
N ALA A 134 -6.02 -7.59 -6.55
CA ALA A 134 -6.36 -8.10 -5.22
C ALA A 134 -7.88 -8.05 -4.94
N PHE A 135 -8.59 -7.09 -5.56
CA PHE A 135 -10.03 -6.95 -5.44
C PHE A 135 -10.76 -6.95 -6.78
N THR A 136 -12.06 -7.18 -6.70
CA THR A 136 -12.99 -7.04 -7.82
C THR A 136 -14.04 -5.98 -7.51
N LEU A 137 -14.40 -5.20 -8.54
CA LEU A 137 -15.54 -4.30 -8.45
C LEU A 137 -16.85 -5.07 -8.66
N PRO A 138 -17.98 -4.59 -8.12
CA PRO A 138 -19.30 -5.13 -8.43
C PRO A 138 -19.54 -5.19 -9.94
N GLY A 139 -20.03 -6.33 -10.43
CA GLY A 139 -20.27 -6.55 -11.86
C GLY A 139 -19.04 -6.95 -12.68
N ALA A 140 -17.84 -6.97 -12.09
CA ALA A 140 -16.65 -7.49 -12.77
C ALA A 140 -16.75 -9.01 -12.97
N THR A 141 -16.36 -9.49 -14.16
CA THR A 141 -16.34 -10.92 -14.50
C THR A 141 -15.01 -11.61 -14.16
N THR A 142 -13.96 -10.81 -13.95
CA THR A 142 -12.63 -11.30 -13.60
C THR A 142 -12.57 -11.60 -12.11
N ARG A 143 -11.99 -12.73 -11.72
CA ARG A 143 -11.77 -13.09 -10.31
C ARG A 143 -10.56 -12.37 -9.74
N PRO A 144 -10.52 -12.09 -8.42
CA PRO A 144 -9.33 -11.54 -7.80
C PRO A 144 -8.19 -12.57 -7.82
N VAL A 145 -6.96 -12.09 -7.81
CA VAL A 145 -5.75 -12.92 -7.68
C VAL A 145 -5.53 -13.20 -6.20
N THR A 146 -5.61 -14.46 -5.79
CA THR A 146 -5.61 -14.86 -4.37
C THR A 146 -4.36 -14.38 -3.63
N ALA A 147 -3.17 -14.57 -4.20
CA ALA A 147 -1.92 -14.13 -3.58
C ALA A 147 -1.87 -12.61 -3.35
N GLN A 148 -2.41 -11.84 -4.30
CA GLN A 148 -2.52 -10.39 -4.20
C GLN A 148 -3.53 -9.98 -3.11
N ALA A 149 -4.66 -10.69 -3.02
CA ALA A 149 -5.65 -10.50 -1.97
C ALA A 149 -5.11 -10.83 -0.56
N ALA A 150 -4.24 -11.83 -0.44
CA ALA A 150 -3.60 -12.18 0.82
C ALA A 150 -2.66 -11.06 1.31
N LEU A 151 -1.85 -10.48 0.41
CA LEU A 151 -1.01 -9.32 0.73
C LEU A 151 -1.86 -8.10 1.14
N ALA A 152 -2.97 -7.84 0.44
CA ALA A 152 -3.92 -6.80 0.81
C ALA A 152 -4.50 -7.04 2.22
N GLY A 153 -4.85 -8.28 2.55
CA GLY A 153 -5.28 -8.69 3.89
C GLY A 153 -4.20 -8.47 4.96
N ALA A 154 -2.96 -8.89 4.68
CA ALA A 154 -1.83 -8.68 5.59
C ALA A 154 -1.58 -7.20 5.86
N ARG A 155 -1.65 -6.36 4.82
CA ARG A 155 -1.53 -4.90 4.96
C ARG A 155 -2.63 -4.31 5.86
N ARG A 156 -3.86 -4.84 5.86
CA ARG A 156 -4.92 -4.38 6.77
C ARG A 156 -4.56 -4.63 8.24
N ALA A 157 -3.88 -5.74 8.53
CA ALA A 157 -3.35 -5.98 9.87
C ALA A 157 -2.22 -4.99 10.21
N LEU A 158 -1.31 -4.73 9.27
CA LEU A 158 -0.21 -3.76 9.45
C LEU A 158 -0.71 -2.35 9.76
N LEU A 159 -1.83 -1.92 9.18
CA LEU A 159 -2.42 -0.61 9.47
C LEU A 159 -2.76 -0.43 10.96
N ALA A 160 -3.21 -1.49 11.64
CA ALA A 160 -3.51 -1.47 13.06
C ALA A 160 -2.24 -1.59 13.93
N LEU A 161 -1.24 -2.34 13.46
CA LEU A 161 0.00 -2.60 14.21
C LEU A 161 1.00 -1.45 14.12
N GLN A 162 1.01 -0.70 13.02
CA GLN A 162 2.04 0.30 12.70
C GLN A 162 1.41 1.64 12.28
N PRO A 163 0.68 2.32 13.18
CA PRO A 163 -0.05 3.55 12.84
C PRO A 163 0.87 4.69 12.35
N ARG A 164 2.15 4.67 12.73
CA ARG A 164 3.16 5.66 12.30
C ARG A 164 3.41 5.62 10.80
N LEU A 165 3.41 4.43 10.20
CA LEU A 165 3.71 4.23 8.78
C LEU A 165 2.53 4.53 7.85
N ARG A 166 1.34 4.89 8.39
CA ARG A 166 0.21 5.36 7.58
C ARG A 166 -0.05 4.47 6.36
N TRP A 167 0.03 3.14 6.54
CA TRP A 167 -0.03 2.20 5.42
C TRP A 167 -1.15 2.57 4.44
N ARG A 168 -0.88 2.53 3.14
CA ARG A 168 -1.87 2.65 2.05
C ARG A 168 -1.87 1.40 1.18
N LEU A 169 -2.96 1.18 0.46
CA LEU A 169 -3.11 0.12 -0.53
C LEU A 169 -3.60 0.74 -1.83
N ILE A 170 -2.88 0.47 -2.91
CA ILE A 170 -3.29 0.84 -4.27
C ILE A 170 -3.41 -0.47 -5.06
N ASP A 171 -4.64 -0.90 -5.29
CA ASP A 171 -4.90 -2.08 -6.11
C ASP A 171 -5.15 -1.66 -7.55
N ILE A 172 -4.33 -2.12 -8.49
CA ILE A 172 -4.38 -1.72 -9.90
C ILE A 172 -5.02 -2.82 -10.76
N GLU A 173 -5.43 -2.45 -11.97
CA GLU A 173 -5.65 -3.41 -13.05
C GLU A 173 -4.38 -3.53 -13.90
N PRO A 174 -4.22 -4.64 -14.63
CA PRO A 174 -3.10 -4.81 -15.53
C PRO A 174 -3.12 -3.73 -16.61
N GLY A 175 -1.94 -3.19 -16.91
CA GLY A 175 -1.79 -2.15 -17.93
C GLY A 175 -2.20 -0.75 -17.49
N ILE A 176 -2.41 -0.51 -16.19
CA ILE A 176 -2.59 0.85 -15.68
C ILE A 176 -1.44 1.75 -16.14
N ALA A 177 -1.75 2.98 -16.54
CA ALA A 177 -0.73 3.93 -16.94
C ALA A 177 0.14 4.29 -15.73
N LEU A 178 1.46 4.27 -15.91
CA LEU A 178 2.41 4.54 -14.83
C LEU A 178 2.23 5.94 -14.22
N ILE A 179 1.81 6.91 -15.03
CA ILE A 179 1.51 8.26 -14.55
C ILE A 179 0.33 8.29 -13.58
N ASP A 180 -0.71 7.48 -13.79
CA ASP A 180 -1.86 7.43 -12.89
C ASP A 180 -1.44 6.80 -11.55
N LEU A 181 -0.56 5.79 -11.58
CA LEU A 181 0.01 5.18 -10.37
C LEU A 181 0.89 6.15 -9.59
N VAL A 182 1.83 6.84 -10.26
CA VAL A 182 2.69 7.85 -9.64
C VAL A 182 1.86 8.99 -9.04
N THR A 183 0.82 9.43 -9.74
CA THR A 183 -0.13 10.44 -9.25
C THR A 183 -0.82 9.98 -7.97
N GLU A 184 -1.29 8.74 -7.91
CA GLU A 184 -1.94 8.18 -6.71
C GLU A 184 -0.97 8.01 -5.54
N MET A 185 0.29 7.62 -5.81
CA MET A 185 1.34 7.52 -4.80
C MET A 185 1.67 8.88 -4.18
N ALA A 186 1.62 9.96 -4.95
CA ALA A 186 1.91 11.31 -4.47
C ALA A 186 0.82 11.90 -3.55
N VAL A 187 -0.37 11.29 -3.46
CA VAL A 187 -1.46 11.80 -2.61
C VAL A 187 -1.03 11.86 -1.14
N PRO A 188 -1.18 13.01 -0.46
CA PRO A 188 -0.91 13.14 0.98
C PRO A 188 -1.93 12.40 1.85
N ASP A 189 -1.48 11.93 3.01
CA ASP A 189 -2.29 11.10 3.92
C ASP A 189 -3.57 11.78 4.41
N ALA A 190 -3.54 13.11 4.61
CA ALA A 190 -4.66 13.89 5.14
C ALA A 190 -5.90 13.92 4.23
N PHE A 191 -5.77 13.54 2.96
CA PHE A 191 -6.84 13.58 1.96
C PHE A 191 -7.20 12.19 1.42
N SER A 192 -6.58 11.12 1.93
CA SER A 192 -6.59 9.83 1.24
C SER A 192 -7.43 8.77 1.94
N CYS A 193 -8.22 8.04 1.16
CA CYS A 193 -8.60 6.69 1.56
C CYS A 193 -7.33 5.85 1.65
N ASN A 194 -7.26 5.04 2.69
CA ASN A 194 -6.15 4.13 2.93
C ASN A 194 -6.18 2.94 1.94
N GLU A 195 -7.27 2.71 1.22
CA GLU A 195 -7.42 1.71 0.17
C GLU A 195 -8.04 2.35 -1.07
N ILE A 196 -7.38 2.22 -2.22
CA ILE A 196 -7.84 2.71 -3.52
C ILE A 196 -7.69 1.60 -4.56
N LEU A 197 -8.69 1.46 -5.42
CA LEU A 197 -8.66 0.60 -6.59
C LEU A 197 -8.63 1.49 -7.84
N LEU A 198 -7.63 1.31 -8.70
CA LEU A 198 -7.53 1.99 -10.00
C LEU A 198 -8.08 1.08 -11.09
N ARG A 199 -9.22 1.43 -11.68
CA ARG A 199 -9.92 0.63 -12.70
C ARG A 199 -10.41 1.52 -13.83
N SER A 200 -10.03 1.20 -15.06
CA SER A 200 -10.37 1.93 -16.28
C SER A 200 -10.11 3.45 -16.17
N GLY A 201 -8.97 3.82 -15.58
CA GLY A 201 -8.60 5.23 -15.32
C GLY A 201 -9.42 5.94 -14.24
N GLN A 202 -10.27 5.21 -13.50
CA GLN A 202 -11.08 5.72 -12.40
C GLN A 202 -10.56 5.24 -11.05
N ARG A 203 -10.79 6.06 -10.02
CA ARG A 203 -10.44 5.78 -8.64
C ARG A 203 -11.67 5.28 -7.90
N TRP A 204 -11.53 4.18 -7.19
CA TRP A 204 -12.59 3.61 -6.36
C TRP A 204 -12.08 3.40 -4.95
N ALA A 205 -12.88 3.69 -3.94
CA ALA A 205 -12.56 3.41 -2.55
C ALA A 205 -13.60 2.45 -1.97
N PRO A 206 -13.19 1.43 -1.20
CA PRO A 206 -14.15 0.62 -0.47
C PRO A 206 -14.85 1.49 0.58
N THR A 207 -16.18 1.47 0.58
CA THR A 207 -16.98 2.18 1.59
C THR A 207 -17.59 1.18 2.55
N THR A 208 -17.44 1.41 3.85
CA THR A 208 -18.14 0.63 4.87
C THR A 208 -19.54 1.18 5.06
N VAL A 209 -20.54 0.54 4.45
CA VAL A 209 -21.94 0.82 4.76
C VAL A 209 -22.31 0.04 6.03
N ARG A 210 -22.69 0.74 7.10
CA ARG A 210 -23.34 0.11 8.24
C ARG A 210 -24.77 -0.25 7.84
N SER A 211 -25.01 -1.53 7.54
CA SER A 211 -26.39 -2.03 7.47
C SER A 211 -26.92 -2.28 8.89
N PRO A 212 -28.12 -1.79 9.24
CA PRO A 212 -28.79 -2.25 10.46
C PRO A 212 -29.04 -3.75 10.34
N ALA A 213 -28.74 -4.51 11.39
CA ALA A 213 -29.02 -5.95 11.41
C ALA A 213 -30.52 -6.16 11.12
N GLY A 214 -30.83 -7.01 10.14
CA GLY A 214 -32.21 -7.36 9.80
C GLY A 214 -32.96 -7.91 11.03
N PRO A 215 -34.30 -7.81 11.05
CA PRO A 215 -35.09 -8.23 12.20
C PRO A 215 -34.81 -9.68 12.54
N ARG A 216 -34.51 -9.96 13.82
CA ARG A 216 -34.42 -11.33 14.35
C ARG A 216 -35.72 -12.06 14.02
N VAL A 217 -35.63 -13.12 13.23
CA VAL A 217 -36.74 -14.07 13.07
C VAL A 217 -37.01 -14.66 14.47
N PRO A 218 -38.21 -14.50 15.04
CA PRO A 218 -38.53 -15.13 16.31
C PRO A 218 -38.49 -16.64 16.09
N GLY A 219 -37.71 -17.35 16.91
CA GLY A 219 -37.67 -18.80 16.90
C GLY A 219 -39.08 -19.36 17.06
N GLY A 220 -39.50 -20.18 16.11
CA GLY A 220 -40.69 -21.01 16.26
C GLY A 220 -40.41 -22.08 17.30
N ASN A 221 -41.09 -22.00 18.43
CA ASN A 221 -41.27 -23.17 19.29
C ASN A 221 -42.37 -24.03 18.66
N GLY A 222 -41.99 -25.22 18.19
CA GLY A 222 -42.87 -26.34 17.91
C GLY A 222 -42.38 -27.55 18.68
#